data_AF-A0A9D7BTI2-F1
#
_entry.id   AF-A0A9D7BTI2-F1
#
_cell.length_a   1.000
_cell.length_b   1.000
_cell.length_c   1.000
_cell.angle_alpha   90.00
_cell.angle_beta   90.00
_cell.angle_gamma   90.00
#
_symmetry.space_group_name_H-M   'P 1'
#
loop_
_entity.id
_entity.type
_entity.pdbx_description
1 polymer ?
#
loop_
_entity_poly.entity_id
_entity_poly.type
_entity_poly.pdbx_seq_one_letter_code
_entity_poly.pdbx_strand_id
1 'polypeptide(L)'
;MVETIEGWRCIGCGRVDAPRPCIGVCQDKRVELVLAEDYAEMAWRVQQLEEALALIARTTPKPDKLDASWQALQARARALLGSGSG
;
A
#
# COMPACT_ATOMS: atom_id res chain seq x y z
N MET A 1 6.75 5.05 10.52
CA MET A 1 5.46 4.59 11.07
C MET A 1 4.45 5.61 10.61
N VAL A 2 3.37 5.19 9.95
CA VAL A 2 2.39 6.14 9.38
C VAL A 2 1.58 6.74 10.53
N GLU A 3 1.43 8.06 10.54
CA GLU A 3 0.65 8.76 11.56
C GLU A 3 -0.84 8.53 11.32
N THR A 4 -1.58 8.30 12.39
CA THR A 4 -3.03 8.13 12.34
C THR A 4 -3.71 9.17 13.22
N ILE A 5 -4.93 9.54 12.82
CA ILE A 5 -5.83 10.34 13.65
C ILE A 5 -7.09 9.54 13.95
N GLU A 6 -7.67 9.76 15.13
CA GLU A 6 -8.98 9.22 15.43
C GLU A 6 -10.07 10.07 14.74
N GLY A 7 -11.09 9.40 14.20
CA GLY A 7 -12.24 10.05 13.60
C GLY A 7 -13.52 9.24 13.80
N TRP A 8 -14.64 9.80 13.35
CA TRP A 8 -15.96 9.17 13.43
C TRP A 8 -16.51 8.93 12.03
N ARG A 9 -16.94 7.70 11.76
CA ARG A 9 -17.58 7.31 10.50
C ARG A 9 -18.97 6.73 10.72
N CYS A 10 -19.96 7.22 9.99
CA CYS A 10 -21.28 6.61 9.97
C CYS A 10 -21.24 5.26 9.22
N ILE A 11 -21.66 4.18 9.86
CA ILE A 11 -21.69 2.84 9.23
C ILE A 11 -22.85 2.67 8.24
N GLY A 12 -23.84 3.56 8.26
CA GLY A 12 -24.97 3.55 7.34
C GLY A 12 -24.70 4.31 6.03
N CYS A 13 -24.23 5.56 6.13
CA CYS A 13 -24.05 6.45 4.97
C CYS A 13 -22.59 6.79 4.64
N GLY A 14 -21.62 6.35 5.45
CA GLY A 14 -20.19 6.52 5.16
C GLY A 14 -19.60 7.90 5.46
N ARG A 15 -20.38 8.86 5.98
CA ARG A 15 -19.90 10.20 6.38
C ARG A 15 -18.73 10.10 7.36
N VAL A 16 -17.65 10.84 7.10
CA VAL A 16 -16.51 11.06 8.01
C VAL A 16 -16.51 12.54 8.40
N ASP A 17 -16.62 12.81 9.69
CA ASP A 17 -16.54 14.12 10.37
C ASP A 17 -17.21 15.34 9.66
N ALA A 18 -18.50 15.56 9.97
CA ALA A 18 -19.16 16.86 9.86
C ALA A 18 -20.49 16.85 10.63
N PRO A 19 -20.85 17.92 11.37
CA PRO A 19 -22.21 18.12 11.86
C PRO A 19 -23.12 18.43 10.67
N ARG A 20 -23.58 17.39 9.98
CA ARG A 20 -24.78 17.47 9.14
C ARG A 20 -26.00 17.16 10.00
N PRO A 21 -27.16 17.79 9.76
CA PRO A 21 -28.39 17.43 10.47
C PRO A 21 -28.61 15.92 10.35
N CYS A 22 -28.48 15.23 11.48
CA CYS A 22 -28.67 13.80 11.58
C CYS A 22 -30.18 13.55 11.73
N ILE A 23 -30.77 12.81 10.79
CA ILE A 23 -32.20 12.44 10.83
C ILE A 23 -32.50 11.28 11.79
N GLY A 24 -31.59 10.96 12.71
CA GLY A 24 -31.78 9.93 13.74
C GLY A 24 -31.45 8.49 13.33
N VAL A 25 -30.87 8.25 12.14
CA VAL A 25 -30.51 6.89 11.65
C VAL A 25 -29.01 6.64 11.50
N CYS A 26 -28.17 7.66 11.68
CA CYS A 26 -26.72 7.48 11.57
C CYS A 26 -26.16 6.86 12.86
N GLN A 27 -25.50 5.71 12.74
CA GLN A 27 -24.69 5.11 13.80
C GLN A 27 -23.22 5.40 13.49
N ASP A 28 -22.60 6.27 14.29
CA ASP A 28 -21.19 6.61 14.13
C ASP A 28 -20.31 5.61 14.88
N LYS A 29 -19.23 5.16 14.25
CA LYS A 29 -18.21 4.27 14.82
C LYS A 29 -16.87 4.99 14.82
N ARG A 30 -16.13 4.87 15.92
CA ARG A 30 -14.74 5.31 15.99
C ARG A 30 -13.89 4.54 14.98
N VAL A 31 -13.10 5.26 14.20
CA VAL A 31 -12.17 4.72 13.20
C VAL A 31 -10.83 5.43 13.32
N GLU A 32 -9.79 4.78 12.83
CA GLU A 32 -8.49 5.41 12.60
C GLU A 32 -8.41 5.83 11.14
N LEU A 33 -7.97 7.06 10.90
CA LEU A 33 -7.80 7.64 9.59
C LEU A 33 -6.32 7.91 9.38
N VAL A 34 -5.93 7.82 8.11
CA VAL A 34 -4.60 8.13 7.62
C VAL A 34 -4.75 9.12 6.47
N LEU A 35 -3.72 9.93 6.20
CA LEU A 35 -3.73 10.75 5.00
C LEU A 35 -3.80 9.86 3.76
N ALA A 36 -4.57 10.30 2.77
CA ALA A 36 -4.70 9.56 1.53
C ALA A 36 -3.36 9.41 0.79
N GLU A 37 -2.44 10.37 0.97
CA GLU A 37 -1.09 10.32 0.41
C GLU A 37 -0.26 9.18 0.98
N ASP A 38 -0.29 8.94 2.29
CA ASP A 38 0.44 7.83 2.91
C ASP A 38 -0.08 6.48 2.40
N TYR A 39 -1.41 6.36 2.25
CA TYR A 39 -2.01 5.16 1.64
C TYR A 39 -1.56 4.99 0.19
N ALA A 40 -1.56 6.06 -0.60
CA ALA A 40 -1.16 6.03 -2.01
C ALA A 40 0.32 5.65 -2.17
N GLU A 41 1.20 6.19 -1.33
CA GLU A 41 2.61 5.83 -1.29
C GLU A 41 2.80 4.35 -0.94
N MET A 42 2.12 3.88 0.11
CA MET A 42 2.14 2.47 0.50
C MET A 42 1.63 1.56 -0.64
N ALA A 43 0.50 1.90 -1.26
CA ALA A 43 -0.08 1.12 -2.36
C ALA A 43 0.87 1.04 -3.56
N TRP A 44 1.48 2.16 -3.94
CA TRP A 44 2.50 2.20 -4.99
C TRP A 44 3.70 1.32 -4.65
N ARG A 45 4.20 1.42 -3.42
CA ARG A 45 5.34 0.62 -2.94
C ARG A 45 5.03 -0.88 -2.98
N VAL A 46 3.84 -1.29 -2.53
CA VAL A 46 3.39 -2.70 -2.60
C VAL A 46 3.33 -3.18 -4.04
N GLN A 47 2.76 -2.39 -4.95
CA GLN A 47 2.69 -2.74 -6.37
C GLN A 47 4.09 -2.99 -6.96
N GLN A 48 5.07 -2.13 -6.66
CA GLN A 48 6.44 -2.31 -7.15
C GLN A 48 7.11 -3.59 -6.65
N LEU A 49 6.85 -3.96 -5.40
CA LEU A 49 7.33 -5.21 -4.81
C LEU A 49 6.64 -6.43 -5.45
N GLU A 50 5.32 -6.37 -5.66
CA GLU A 50 4.57 -7.43 -6.32
C GLU A 50 5.05 -7.65 -7.76
N GLU A 51 5.34 -6.59 -8.51
CA GLU A 51 5.91 -6.67 -9.85
C GLU A 51 7.28 -7.37 -9.84
N ALA A 52 8.14 -7.09 -8.85
CA ALA A 52 9.42 -7.78 -8.71
C ALA A 52 9.23 -9.27 -8.37
N LEU A 53 8.28 -9.62 -7.50
CA LEU A 53 7.95 -11.02 -7.18
C LEU A 53 7.35 -11.75 -8.39
N ALA A 54 6.53 -11.07 -9.18
CA ALA A 54 5.95 -11.64 -10.39
C ALA A 54 7.03 -12.04 -11.41
N LEU A 55 8.11 -11.27 -11.52
CA LEU A 55 9.26 -11.63 -12.36
C LEU A 55 9.90 -12.93 -11.89
N ILE A 56 10.08 -13.12 -10.58
CA ILE A 56 10.63 -14.36 -10.01
C ILE A 56 9.68 -15.53 -10.29
N ALA A 57 8.37 -15.34 -10.06
CA ALA A 57 7.38 -16.40 -10.17
C ALA A 57 7.13 -16.85 -11.62
N ARG A 58 7.29 -15.95 -12.60
CA ARG A 58 6.85 -16.19 -13.99
C ARG A 58 7.99 -16.28 -14.99
N THR A 59 9.22 -15.96 -14.61
CA THR A 59 10.37 -15.97 -15.54
C THR A 59 11.23 -17.19 -15.30
N THR A 60 11.41 -18.00 -16.35
CA THR A 60 12.42 -19.06 -16.39
C THR A 60 13.54 -18.64 -17.34
N PRO A 61 14.71 -18.22 -16.83
CA PRO A 61 15.86 -17.89 -17.67
C PRO A 61 16.35 -19.11 -18.45
N LYS A 62 17.00 -18.86 -19.59
CA LYS A 62 17.80 -19.88 -20.26
C LYS A 62 19.00 -20.27 -19.38
N PRO A 63 19.50 -21.51 -19.45
CA PRO A 63 20.61 -21.97 -18.61
C PRO A 63 21.85 -21.07 -18.68
N ASP A 64 22.21 -20.57 -19.87
CA ASP A 64 23.36 -19.69 -20.10
C ASP A 64 23.15 -18.24 -19.60
N LYS A 65 21.94 -17.89 -19.18
CA LYS A 65 21.56 -16.56 -18.69
C LYS A 65 21.14 -16.56 -17.23
N LEU A 66 21.23 -17.69 -16.53
CA LEU A 66 20.75 -17.83 -15.16
C LEU A 66 21.44 -16.84 -14.22
N ASP A 67 22.77 -16.78 -14.25
CA ASP A 67 23.54 -15.89 -13.38
C ASP A 67 23.23 -14.41 -13.63
N ALA A 68 23.20 -14.01 -14.90
CA ALA A 68 22.88 -12.63 -15.29
C ALA A 68 21.44 -12.24 -14.89
N SER A 69 20.48 -13.17 -15.07
CA SER A 69 19.08 -12.94 -14.69
C SER A 69 18.93 -12.84 -13.17
N TRP A 70 19.65 -13.68 -12.43
CA TRP A 70 19.65 -13.64 -10.96
C TRP A 70 20.26 -12.34 -10.43
N GLN A 71 21.38 -11.88 -10.99
CA GLN A 71 21.98 -10.60 -10.63
C GLN A 71 21.04 -9.42 -10.90
N ALA A 72 20.34 -9.42 -12.04
CA ALA A 72 19.36 -8.38 -12.38
C ALA A 72 18.18 -8.37 -11.39
N LEU A 73 17.64 -9.54 -11.02
CA LEU A 73 16.59 -9.66 -10.01
C LEU A 73 17.05 -9.14 -8.65
N GLN A 74 18.26 -9.49 -8.21
CA GLN A 74 18.83 -8.98 -6.96
C GLN A 74 19.02 -7.46 -6.98
N ALA A 75 19.52 -6.90 -8.09
CA ALA A 75 19.70 -5.46 -8.23
C ALA A 75 18.36 -4.72 -8.11
N ARG A 76 17.31 -5.20 -8.80
CA ARG A 76 15.96 -4.64 -8.68
C ARG A 76 15.42 -4.73 -7.25
N ALA A 77 15.56 -5.89 -6.60
CA ALA A 77 15.10 -6.08 -5.23
C ALA A 77 15.81 -5.14 -4.25
N ARG A 78 17.14 -5.01 -4.35
CA ARG A 78 17.91 -4.09 -3.49
C ARG A 78 17.49 -2.64 -3.68
N ALA A 79 17.23 -2.20 -4.92
CA ALA A 79 16.76 -0.85 -5.19
C ALA A 79 15.40 -0.57 -4.52
N LEU A 80 14.44 -1.49 -4.65
CA LEU A 80 13.11 -1.36 -4.06
C LEU A 80 13.11 -1.44 -2.52
N LEU A 81 14.02 -2.22 -1.94
CA LEU A 81 14.16 -2.33 -0.49
C LEU A 81 14.89 -1.11 0.10
N GLY A 82 15.92 -0.60 -0.60
CA GLY A 82 16.68 0.59 -0.19
C GLY A 82 15.90 1.90 -0.34
N SER A 83 14.90 1.96 -1.22
CA SER A 83 14.02 3.13 -1.38
C SER A 83 12.95 3.26 -0.28
N GLY A 84 13.02 2.51 0.82
CA GLY A 84 12.12 2.65 1.98
C GLY A 84 12.76 3.02 3.29
N SER A 85 14.00 3.49 3.23
CA SER A 85 14.77 3.93 4.39
C SER A 85 14.73 5.45 4.59
N GLY A 86 13.83 6.17 3.88
CA GLY A 86 13.65 7.61 3.98
C GLY A 86 12.45 7.94 4.86
#